data_AF-A0A938AYZ4-F1
#
_entry.id   AF-A0A938AYZ4-F1
#
_cell.length_a   1.000
_cell.length_b   1.000
_cell.length_c   1.000
_cell.angle_alpha   90.00
_cell.angle_beta   90.00
_cell.angle_gamma   90.00
#
_symmetry.space_group_name_H-M   'P 1'
#
loop_
_entity.id
_entity.type
_entity.pdbx_description
1 polymer ?
#
loop_
_entity_poly.entity_id
_entity_poly.type
_entity_poly.pdbx_seq_one_letter_code
_entity_poly.pdbx_strand_id
1 'polypeptide(L)'
;MIINTLLADKPLGIIGENGGFGPWAQKIIGGTQPEFLLRDLITNILGAMTIGAGIWFLFQAIIAGYNYLSAGGDKTKIEASGRRLTNSLIGIAIVVAAYGLIALLGTFLGVDFLNIAKVIQTITP
;
A
#
# COMPACT_ATOMS: atom_id res chain seq x y z
N MET A 1 -16.42 -21.54 -42.77
CA MET A 1 -15.13 -21.80 -42.10
C MET A 1 -14.59 -20.61 -41.30
N ILE A 2 -15.18 -19.41 -41.38
CA ILE A 2 -14.60 -18.18 -40.77
C ILE A 2 -15.01 -17.97 -39.30
N ILE A 3 -16.09 -18.59 -38.83
CA ILE A 3 -16.62 -18.34 -37.47
C ILE A 3 -15.86 -19.10 -36.35
N ASN A 4 -15.13 -20.17 -36.69
CA ASN A 4 -14.43 -21.00 -35.70
C ASN A 4 -12.98 -20.56 -35.41
N THR A 5 -12.46 -19.56 -36.14
CA THR A 5 -11.09 -19.07 -35.99
C THR A 5 -11.02 -17.81 -35.12
N LEU A 6 -12.15 -17.12 -34.90
CA LEU A 6 -12.22 -15.91 -34.06
C LEU A 6 -12.43 -16.19 -32.57
N LEU A 7 -12.84 -17.43 -32.21
CA LEU A 7 -13.00 -17.86 -30.81
C LEU A 7 -11.83 -18.73 -30.31
N ALA A 8 -10.87 -19.06 -31.19
CA ALA A 8 -9.70 -19.87 -30.86
C ALA A 8 -8.48 -19.04 -30.43
N ASP A 9 -8.44 -17.75 -30.76
CA ASP A 9 -7.26 -16.89 -30.55
C ASP A 9 -7.28 -16.14 -29.19
N LYS A 10 -8.36 -16.29 -28.43
CA LYS A 10 -8.39 -15.99 -26.98
C LYS A 10 -9.04 -17.18 -26.29
N PRO A 11 -8.25 -18.14 -25.78
CA PRO A 11 -8.81 -19.33 -25.16
C PRO A 11 -9.78 -18.90 -24.07
N LEU A 12 -11.06 -19.28 -24.21
CA LEU A 12 -12.00 -19.20 -23.10
C LEU A 12 -11.39 -20.03 -21.99
N GLY A 13 -10.89 -19.35 -20.96
CA GLY A 13 -10.09 -19.98 -19.90
C GLY A 13 -10.75 -21.25 -19.42
N ILE A 14 -9.96 -22.32 -19.36
CA ILE A 14 -10.38 -23.62 -18.85
C ILE A 14 -10.88 -23.48 -17.41
N ILE A 15 -12.16 -23.77 -17.19
CA ILE A 15 -12.76 -23.86 -15.87
C ILE A 15 -12.24 -25.13 -15.18
N GLY A 16 -11.31 -24.95 -14.25
CA GLY A 16 -10.82 -26.03 -13.38
C GLY A 16 -9.32 -26.01 -13.11
N GLU A 17 -8.50 -25.45 -14.01
CA GLU A 17 -7.04 -25.46 -13.84
C GLU A 17 -6.55 -24.29 -12.95
N ASN A 18 -7.28 -23.17 -12.91
CA ASN A 18 -6.96 -21.98 -12.10
C ASN A 18 -8.18 -21.40 -11.34
N GLY A 19 -9.09 -22.26 -10.87
CA GLY A 19 -10.17 -21.85 -9.97
C GLY A 19 -11.36 -21.14 -10.62
N GLY A 20 -11.57 -21.26 -11.94
CA GLY A 20 -12.86 -21.02 -12.62
C GLY A 20 -13.42 -19.59 -12.66
N PHE A 21 -12.90 -18.65 -11.85
CA PHE A 21 -13.34 -17.24 -11.83
C PHE A 21 -12.47 -16.30 -12.68
N GLY A 22 -11.77 -16.85 -13.67
CA GLY A 22 -10.87 -16.07 -14.52
C GLY A 22 -9.74 -15.40 -13.73
N PRO A 23 -9.20 -14.27 -14.22
CA PRO A 23 -8.01 -13.61 -13.64
C PRO A 23 -8.09 -13.25 -12.15
N TRP A 24 -9.29 -13.22 -11.58
CA TRP A 24 -9.53 -12.94 -10.16
C TRP A 24 -9.24 -14.15 -9.26
N ALA A 25 -9.53 -15.37 -9.70
CA ALA A 25 -9.17 -16.58 -8.97
C ALA A 25 -7.66 -16.77 -8.93
N GLN A 26 -6.94 -16.50 -10.03
CA GLN A 26 -5.50 -16.68 -10.06
C GLN A 26 -4.74 -15.72 -9.13
N LYS A 27 -5.25 -14.49 -8.96
CA LYS A 27 -4.71 -13.49 -8.03
C LYS A 27 -4.87 -13.88 -6.54
N ILE A 28 -5.79 -14.80 -6.22
CA ILE A 28 -6.13 -15.17 -4.83
C ILE A 28 -5.80 -16.65 -4.53
N ILE A 29 -5.91 -17.53 -5.52
CA ILE A 29 -5.88 -19.01 -5.38
C ILE A 29 -4.83 -19.65 -6.32
N GLY A 30 -4.45 -19.00 -7.43
CA GLY A 30 -3.56 -19.58 -8.44
C GLY A 30 -2.07 -19.20 -8.34
N GLY A 31 -1.67 -18.55 -7.24
CA GLY A 31 -0.26 -18.28 -6.94
C GLY A 31 0.38 -19.47 -6.21
N THR A 32 0.60 -20.59 -6.89
CA THR A 32 1.20 -21.82 -6.32
C THR A 32 2.69 -21.70 -6.00
N GLN A 33 3.23 -20.48 -5.90
CA GLN A 33 4.54 -20.22 -5.35
C GLN A 33 4.39 -19.49 -4.01
N PRO A 34 4.88 -20.04 -2.89
CA PRO A 34 4.81 -19.43 -1.57
C PRO A 34 5.37 -18.00 -1.54
N GLU A 35 6.34 -17.67 -2.40
CA GLU A 35 6.88 -16.31 -2.55
C GLU A 35 5.84 -15.25 -2.95
N PHE A 36 4.79 -15.60 -3.69
CA PHE A 36 3.78 -14.63 -4.12
C PHE A 36 2.73 -14.32 -3.05
N LEU A 37 2.33 -15.29 -2.22
CA LEU A 37 1.35 -15.08 -1.15
C LEU A 37 1.87 -14.13 -0.07
N LEU A 38 3.12 -14.33 0.35
CA LEU A 38 3.77 -13.49 1.36
C LEU A 38 3.98 -12.07 0.81
N ARG A 39 4.40 -11.95 -0.46
CA ARG A 39 4.58 -10.67 -1.14
C ARG A 39 3.28 -9.89 -1.24
N ASP A 40 2.20 -10.51 -1.70
CA ASP A 40 0.91 -9.85 -1.88
C ASP A 40 0.28 -9.48 -0.54
N LEU A 41 0.42 -10.34 0.47
CA LEU A 41 -0.01 -10.03 1.83
C LEU A 41 0.71 -8.79 2.38
N ILE A 42 2.05 -8.74 2.29
CA ILE A 42 2.85 -7.61 2.80
C ILE A 42 2.51 -6.34 2.02
N THR A 43 2.43 -6.41 0.69
CA THR A 43 2.10 -5.24 -0.16
C THR A 43 0.72 -4.69 0.17
N ASN A 44 -0.27 -5.56 0.33
CA ASN A 44 -1.64 -5.16 0.64
C ASN A 44 -1.76 -4.59 2.06
N ILE A 45 -1.05 -5.18 3.04
CA ILE A 45 -0.99 -4.66 4.42
C ILE A 45 -0.31 -3.29 4.45
N LEU A 46 0.84 -3.12 3.80
CA LEU A 46 1.55 -1.83 3.76
C LEU A 46 0.71 -0.75 3.07
N GLY A 47 0.05 -1.10 1.96
CA GLY A 47 -0.88 -0.20 1.28
C GLY A 47 -2.06 0.21 2.17
N ALA A 48 -2.70 -0.75 2.82
CA ALA A 48 -3.81 -0.50 3.75
C ALA A 48 -3.37 0.34 4.97
N MET A 49 -2.21 0.04 5.55
CA MET A 49 -1.63 0.80 6.66
C MET A 49 -1.28 2.24 6.28
N THR A 50 -0.76 2.46 5.07
CA THR A 50 -0.41 3.81 4.60
C THR A 50 -1.66 4.67 4.41
N ILE A 51 -2.71 4.11 3.79
CA ILE A 51 -4.00 4.78 3.62
C ILE A 51 -4.63 5.04 5.00
N GLY A 52 -4.61 4.04 5.89
CA GLY A 52 -5.13 4.16 7.25
C GLY A 52 -4.42 5.24 8.07
N ALA A 53 -3.08 5.31 7.99
CA ALA A 53 -2.27 6.32 8.66
C ALA A 53 -2.58 7.75 8.16
N GLY A 54 -2.75 7.92 6.84
CA GLY A 54 -3.13 9.21 6.27
C GLY A 54 -4.50 9.70 6.75
N ILE A 55 -5.50 8.80 6.77
CA ILE A 55 -6.84 9.12 7.28
C ILE A 55 -6.79 9.45 8.76
N TRP A 56 -6.09 8.62 9.56
CA TRP A 56 -5.95 8.83 11.00
C TRP A 56 -5.29 10.17 11.33
N PHE A 57 -4.24 10.53 10.61
CA PHE A 57 -3.60 11.84 10.73
C PHE A 57 -4.59 12.99 10.49
N LEU A 58 -5.41 12.89 9.44
CA LEU A 58 -6.36 13.96 9.08
C LEU A 58 -7.34 14.21 10.23
N PHE A 59 -7.89 13.15 10.83
CA PHE A 59 -8.76 13.26 12.00
C PHE A 59 -8.03 13.89 13.19
N GLN A 60 -6.82 13.44 13.48
CA GLN A 60 -6.05 13.94 14.61
C GLN A 60 -5.67 15.42 14.44
N ALA A 61 -5.36 15.85 13.21
CA ALA A 61 -5.05 17.23 12.86
C ALA A 61 -6.26 18.15 13.01
N ILE A 62 -7.43 17.73 12.54
CA ILE A 62 -8.69 18.49 12.69
C ILE A 62 -9.04 18.66 14.17
N ILE A 63 -8.96 17.57 14.95
CA ILE A 63 -9.26 17.60 16.39
C ILE A 63 -8.26 18.49 17.14
N ALA A 64 -6.98 18.43 16.79
CA ALA A 64 -5.96 19.30 17.37
C ALA A 64 -6.21 20.78 17.03
N GLY A 65 -6.56 21.09 15.78
CA GLY A 65 -6.89 22.44 15.34
C GLY A 65 -8.13 23.01 16.02
N TYR A 66 -9.19 22.20 16.15
CA TYR A 66 -10.41 22.60 16.87
C TYR A 66 -10.14 22.86 18.36
N ASN A 67 -9.34 22.02 19.01
CA ASN A 67 -8.94 22.24 20.40
C ASN A 67 -8.05 23.49 20.56
N TYR A 68 -7.20 23.77 19.59
CA TYR A 68 -6.37 24.98 19.59
C TYR A 68 -7.22 26.26 19.46
N LEU A 69 -8.23 26.25 18.57
CA LEU A 69 -9.17 27.36 18.38
C LEU A 69 -10.08 27.57 19.61
N SER A 70 -10.58 26.49 20.21
CA SER A 70 -11.47 26.57 21.37
C SER A 70 -10.74 26.85 22.70
N ALA A 71 -9.40 26.83 22.72
CA ALA A 71 -8.62 27.10 23.92
C ALA A 71 -8.73 28.55 24.44
N GLY A 72 -9.14 29.51 23.60
CA GLY A 72 -9.65 30.82 24.02
C GLY A 72 -8.77 31.69 24.95
N GLY A 73 -7.49 31.36 25.15
CA GLY A 73 -6.56 32.05 26.05
C GLY A 73 -6.05 31.22 27.25
N ASP A 74 -6.56 30.01 27.46
CA ASP A 74 -6.05 29.08 28.47
C ASP A 74 -4.72 28.46 27.99
N LYS A 75 -3.60 28.94 28.55
CA LYS A 75 -2.24 28.50 28.21
C LYS A 75 -2.07 26.98 28.26
N THR A 76 -2.71 26.33 29.23
CA THR A 76 -2.62 24.88 29.43
C THR A 76 -3.23 24.10 28.25
N LYS A 77 -4.37 24.58 27.74
CA LYS A 77 -5.04 23.98 26.57
C LYS A 77 -4.32 24.27 25.26
N ILE A 78 -3.75 25.47 25.13
CA ILE A 78 -2.92 25.85 23.98
C ILE A 78 -1.68 24.96 23.90
N GLU A 79 -0.98 24.76 25.03
CA GLU A 79 0.21 23.92 25.08
C GLU A 79 -0.12 22.45 24.78
N ALA A 80 -1.20 21.91 25.38
CA ALA A 80 -1.65 20.56 25.11
C ALA A 80 -2.06 20.33 23.65
N SER A 81 -2.75 21.30 23.04
CA SER A 81 -3.17 21.25 21.64
C SER A 81 -1.98 21.37 20.68
N GLY A 82 -1.01 22.23 21.01
CA GLY A 82 0.24 22.37 20.29
C GLY A 82 1.03 21.06 20.26
N ARG A 83 1.22 20.42 21.42
CA ARG A 83 1.87 19.09 21.51
C ARG A 83 1.15 18.04 20.67
N ARG A 84 -0.19 18.04 20.67
CA ARG A 84 -1.00 17.14 19.83
C ARG A 84 -0.80 17.40 18.33
N LEU A 85 -0.73 18.66 17.93
CA LEU A 85 -0.50 19.06 16.53
C LEU A 85 0.90 18.64 16.07
N THR A 86 1.92 18.92 16.88
CA THR A 86 3.31 18.52 16.62
C THR A 86 3.43 17.00 16.51
N ASN A 87 2.87 16.24 17.45
CA ASN A 87 2.89 14.77 17.38
C ASN A 87 2.21 14.22 16.13
N SER A 88 1.10 14.84 15.71
CA SER A 88 0.43 14.47 14.46
C SER A 88 1.35 14.74 13.27
N LEU A 89 1.98 15.91 13.22
CA LEU A 89 2.91 16.29 12.16
C LEU A 89 4.10 15.33 12.07
N ILE A 90 4.67 14.94 13.21
CA ILE A 90 5.73 13.94 13.30
C ILE A 90 5.25 12.59 12.73
N GLY A 91 4.02 12.18 13.01
CA GLY A 91 3.45 10.94 12.48
C GLY A 91 3.47 10.88 10.96
N ILE A 92 3.03 11.94 10.27
CA ILE A 92 3.12 12.01 8.80
C ILE A 92 4.57 12.13 8.33
N ALA A 93 5.39 12.93 9.00
CA ALA A 93 6.79 13.11 8.62
C ALA A 93 7.53 11.77 8.63
N ILE A 94 7.25 10.89 9.59
CA ILE A 94 7.80 9.54 9.67
C ILE A 94 7.35 8.67 8.48
N VAL A 95 6.08 8.73 8.07
CA VAL A 95 5.58 7.96 6.92
C VAL A 95 6.28 8.38 5.63
N VAL A 96 6.44 9.69 5.42
CA VAL A 96 7.17 10.24 4.26
C VAL A 96 8.64 9.85 4.30
N ALA A 97 9.28 9.97 5.47
CA ALA A 97 10.67 9.60 5.66
C ALA A 97 10.89 8.10 5.45
N ALA A 98 9.98 7.23 5.89
CA ALA A 98 10.04 5.79 5.66
C ALA A 98 10.02 5.46 4.17
N TYR A 99 9.18 6.12 3.38
CA TYR A 99 9.15 5.93 1.93
C TYR A 99 10.46 6.36 1.28
N GLY A 100 11.03 7.48 1.72
CA GLY A 100 12.35 7.95 1.27
C GLY A 100 13.49 7.00 1.64
N LEU A 101 13.46 6.42 2.85
CA LEU A 101 14.44 5.44 3.29
C LEU A 101 14.33 4.13 2.49
N ILE A 102 13.12 3.65 2.21
CA ILE A 102 12.89 2.46 1.37
C ILE A 102 13.40 2.71 -0.06
N ALA A 103 13.15 3.90 -0.61
CA ALA A 103 13.67 4.29 -1.93
C ALA A 103 15.21 4.31 -1.94
N LEU A 104 15.82 4.87 -0.90
CA LEU A 104 17.28 4.94 -0.76
C LEU A 104 17.90 3.55 -0.60
N LEU A 105 17.30 2.68 0.21
CA LEU A 105 17.74 1.28 0.32
C LEU A 105 17.59 0.54 -1.01
N GLY A 106 16.56 0.86 -1.80
CA GLY A 106 16.38 0.29 -3.12
C GLY A 106 17.48 0.66 -4.12
N THR A 107 17.98 1.90 -4.06
CA THR A 107 19.11 2.30 -4.92
C THR A 107 20.42 1.65 -4.50
N PHE A 108 20.66 1.48 -3.20
CA PHE A 108 21.87 0.80 -2.70
C PHE A 108 21.90 -0.70 -3.00
N LEU A 109 20.76 -1.38 -2.91
CA LEU A 109 20.65 -2.81 -3.17
C LEU A 109 20.42 -3.13 -4.66
N GLY A 110 20.25 -2.12 -5.53
CA GLY A 110 19.94 -2.30 -6.95
C GLY A 110 18.55 -2.91 -7.22
N VAL A 111 17.69 -2.86 -6.22
CA VAL A 111 16.40 -3.55 -6.16
C VAL A 111 15.35 -2.49 -5.84
N ASP A 112 14.49 -2.16 -6.80
CA ASP A 112 13.36 -1.28 -6.53
C ASP A 112 12.36 -2.01 -5.62
N PHE A 113 12.51 -1.90 -4.30
CA PHE A 113 11.53 -2.41 -3.33
C PHE A 113 10.14 -1.79 -3.52
N LEU A 114 10.11 -0.61 -4.14
CA LEU A 114 8.89 0.08 -4.56
C LEU A 114 8.27 -0.52 -5.84
N ASN A 115 9.05 -1.26 -6.62
CA ASN A 115 8.64 -1.93 -7.86
C ASN A 115 9.07 -3.39 -7.85
N ILE A 116 8.42 -4.16 -6.96
CA ILE A 116 8.72 -5.57 -6.72
C ILE A 116 8.57 -6.42 -8.01
N ALA A 117 7.87 -5.93 -9.04
CA ALA A 117 7.79 -6.58 -10.35
C ALA A 117 9.15 -6.64 -11.09
N LYS A 118 10.00 -5.61 -10.98
CA LYS A 118 11.36 -5.64 -11.54
C LYS A 118 12.28 -6.58 -10.77
N VAL A 119 12.12 -6.65 -9.46
CA VAL A 119 12.98 -7.47 -8.58
C VAL A 119 12.92 -8.94 -8.94
N ILE A 120 11.72 -9.44 -9.27
CA ILE A 120 11.53 -10.84 -9.69
C ILE A 120 12.21 -11.13 -11.03
N GLN A 121 12.27 -10.16 -11.96
CA GLN A 121 12.96 -10.34 -13.25
C GLN A 121 14.49 -10.34 -13.11
N THR A 122 15.04 -9.86 -12.00
CA THR A 122 16.49 -9.86 -11.74
C THR A 122 16.96 -11.12 -11.01
N ILE A 123 16.06 -11.82 -10.30
CA ILE A 123 16.38 -13.05 -9.53
C ILE A 123 15.88 -14.33 -10.19
N THR A 124 15.04 -14.23 -11.21
CA THR A 124 14.72 -15.33 -12.12
C THR A 124 15.48 -15.10 -13.43
N PRO A 125 16.55 -15.87 -13.73
CA PRO A 125 17.22 -15.79 -15.02
C PRO A 125 16.29 -16.22 -16.18
#